data_AF-A0A2P8EF89-F1
#
_entry.id   AF-A0A2P8EF89-F1
#
_cell.length_a   1.000
_cell.length_b   1.000
_cell.length_c   1.000
_cell.angle_alpha   90.00
_cell.angle_beta   90.00
_cell.angle_gamma   90.00
#
_symmetry.space_group_name_H-M   'P 1'
#
loop_
_entity.id
_entity.type
_entity.pdbx_description
1 polymer ?
#
loop_
_entity_poly.entity_id
_entity_poly.type
_entity_poly.pdbx_seq_one_letter_code
_entity_poly.pdbx_strand_id
1 'polypeptide(L)'
;MASPFITSQCIICGVGARTMERYPRIACRACHRRAVNAAGERIRFYTPYIAGGFEARLVDEAQTLDDEVTRTNLVYIDGQAVFADEARFGGSVIQPLEDRPDPARKLPPERQHELPPDLLRELP
;
A
#
# COMPACT_ATOMS: atom_id res chain seq x y z
N MET A 1 -3.12 -30.23 -2.50
CA MET A 1 -3.13 -28.84 -2.01
C MET A 1 -3.98 -28.02 -2.96
N ALA A 2 -4.97 -27.27 -2.46
CA ALA A 2 -5.74 -26.35 -3.29
C ALA A 2 -4.85 -25.19 -3.77
N SER A 3 -5.13 -24.65 -4.96
CA SER A 3 -4.45 -23.46 -5.45
C SER A 3 -4.79 -22.27 -4.54
N PRO A 4 -3.82 -21.49 -4.05
CA PRO A 4 -4.11 -20.33 -3.18
C PRO A 4 -4.61 -19.11 -4.00
N PHE A 5 -4.94 -19.31 -5.28
CA PHE A 5 -5.38 -18.26 -6.17
C PHE A 5 -6.90 -18.30 -6.33
N ILE A 6 -7.53 -17.14 -6.22
CA ILE A 6 -8.95 -16.91 -6.44
C ILE A 6 -9.15 -15.87 -7.55
N THR A 7 -10.36 -15.77 -8.08
CA THR A 7 -10.76 -14.63 -8.92
C THR A 7 -11.54 -13.66 -8.06
N SER A 8 -11.13 -12.40 -8.05
CA SER A 8 -11.87 -11.31 -7.40
C SER A 8 -11.98 -10.10 -8.32
N GLN A 9 -12.92 -9.21 -8.02
CA GLN A 9 -13.07 -7.97 -8.79
C GLN A 9 -12.05 -6.93 -8.32
N CYS A 10 -11.44 -6.24 -9.27
CA CYS A 10 -10.58 -5.10 -8.99
C CYS A 10 -11.36 -4.03 -8.21
N ILE A 11 -10.80 -3.57 -7.09
CA ILE A 11 -11.42 -2.53 -6.23
C ILE A 11 -11.51 -1.14 -6.88
N ILE A 12 -10.85 -0.96 -8.04
CA ILE A 12 -10.83 0.32 -8.78
C ILE A 12 -11.72 0.25 -10.02
N CYS A 13 -11.55 -0.78 -10.86
CA CYS A 13 -12.22 -0.85 -12.17
C CYS A 13 -13.24 -1.99 -12.30
N GLY A 14 -13.43 -2.82 -11.27
CA GLY A 14 -14.38 -3.93 -11.27
C GLY A 14 -13.99 -5.14 -12.14
N VAL A 15 -12.95 -5.04 -12.97
CA VAL A 15 -12.49 -6.15 -13.83
C VAL A 15 -12.06 -7.33 -12.97
N GLY A 16 -12.52 -8.53 -13.33
CA GLY A 16 -12.11 -9.78 -12.71
C GLY A 16 -10.61 -10.02 -12.88
N ALA A 17 -9.90 -10.21 -11.78
CA ALA A 17 -8.47 -10.46 -11.74
C ALA A 17 -8.17 -11.68 -10.86
N ARG A 18 -7.17 -12.46 -11.28
CA ARG A 18 -6.62 -13.53 -10.46
C ARG A 18 -5.80 -12.91 -9.34
N THR A 19 -6.15 -13.20 -8.09
CA THR A 19 -5.44 -12.76 -6.88
C THR A 19 -5.12 -13.95 -5.98
N MET A 20 -4.32 -13.73 -4.95
CA MET A 20 -4.13 -14.70 -3.86
C MET A 20 -5.26 -14.56 -2.84
N GLU A 21 -5.70 -15.67 -2.26
CA GLU A 21 -6.78 -15.74 -1.26
C GLU A 21 -6.53 -14.82 -0.05
N ARG A 22 -5.26 -14.63 0.32
CA ARG A 22 -4.84 -13.71 1.39
C ARG A 22 -5.02 -12.22 1.06
N TYR A 23 -5.26 -11.90 -0.20
CA TYR A 23 -5.43 -10.55 -0.74
C TYR A 23 -6.70 -10.50 -1.62
N PRO A 24 -7.88 -10.74 -1.04
CA PRO A 24 -9.10 -10.88 -1.83
C PRO A 24 -9.55 -9.56 -2.47
N ARG A 25 -9.18 -8.43 -1.89
CA ARG A 25 -9.57 -7.08 -2.29
C ARG A 25 -8.35 -6.27 -2.72
N ILE A 26 -7.95 -6.39 -3.98
CA ILE A 26 -6.80 -5.65 -4.51
C ILE A 26 -7.13 -4.89 -5.80
N ALA A 27 -6.34 -3.86 -6.08
CA ALA A 27 -6.29 -3.28 -7.41
C ALA A 27 -5.60 -4.26 -8.38
N CYS A 28 -6.13 -4.36 -9.60
CA CYS A 28 -5.49 -5.16 -10.65
C CYS A 28 -4.18 -4.50 -11.11
N ARG A 29 -3.33 -5.26 -11.83
CA ARG A 29 -2.04 -4.77 -12.33
C ARG A 29 -2.14 -3.50 -13.18
N ALA A 30 -3.23 -3.31 -13.91
CA ALA A 30 -3.43 -2.11 -14.72
C ALA A 30 -3.69 -0.88 -13.85
N CYS A 31 -4.61 -0.98 -12.88
CA CYS A 31 -4.89 0.09 -11.92
C CYS A 31 -3.66 0.39 -11.05
N HIS A 32 -2.92 -0.64 -10.65
CA HIS A 32 -1.68 -0.49 -9.88
C HIS A 32 -0.62 0.38 -10.56
N ARG A 33 -0.56 0.39 -11.90
CA ARG A 33 0.38 1.24 -12.66
C ARG A 33 -0.06 2.71 -12.78
N ARG A 34 -1.29 3.03 -12.37
CA ARG A 34 -1.86 4.37 -12.40
C ARG A 34 -1.86 5.05 -11.03
N ALA A 35 -1.23 4.42 -10.03
CA ALA A 35 -1.11 5.01 -8.71
C ALA A 35 -0.33 6.34 -8.79
N VAL A 36 -0.89 7.34 -8.11
CA VAL A 36 -0.29 8.65 -7.94
C VAL A 36 -0.23 9.03 -6.47
N ASN A 37 0.69 9.94 -6.12
CA ASN A 37 0.71 10.58 -4.81
C ASN A 37 -0.39 11.66 -4.68
N ALA A 38 -0.44 12.37 -3.55
CA ALA A 38 -1.42 13.43 -3.31
C ALA A 38 -1.29 14.62 -4.30
N ALA A 39 -0.10 14.84 -4.86
CA ALA A 39 0.15 15.86 -5.88
C ALA A 39 -0.26 15.41 -7.30
N GLY A 40 -0.68 14.15 -7.48
CA GLY A 40 -1.04 13.60 -8.79
C GLY A 40 0.15 13.08 -9.59
N GLU A 41 1.33 13.00 -8.98
CA GLU A 41 2.55 12.50 -9.62
C GLU A 41 2.58 10.97 -9.60
N ARG A 42 2.99 10.35 -10.71
CA ARG A 42 3.04 8.89 -10.81
C ARG A 42 4.11 8.32 -9.91
N ILE A 43 3.75 7.24 -9.22
CA ILE A 43 4.64 6.54 -8.29
C ILE A 43 4.74 5.05 -8.62
N ARG A 44 5.82 4.44 -8.17
CA ARG A 44 6.10 3.02 -8.25
C ARG A 44 6.61 2.51 -6.92
N PHE A 45 6.17 1.30 -6.55
CA PHE A 45 6.52 0.70 -5.27
C PHE A 45 7.68 -0.28 -5.40
N TYR A 46 8.52 -0.26 -4.37
CA TYR A 46 9.70 -1.09 -4.24
C TYR A 46 9.70 -1.76 -2.88
N THR A 47 10.18 -2.99 -2.84
CA THR A 47 10.45 -3.76 -1.61
C THR A 47 11.96 -3.99 -1.55
N PRO A 48 12.74 -3.00 -1.09
CA PRO A 48 14.19 -2.93 -1.32
C PRO A 48 15.01 -3.92 -0.46
N TYR A 49 14.43 -4.48 0.59
CA TYR A 49 15.17 -5.30 1.56
C TYR A 49 14.64 -6.73 1.64
N ILE A 50 15.56 -7.69 1.82
CA ILE A 50 15.24 -9.11 2.04
C ILE A 50 14.42 -9.31 3.32
N ALA A 51 14.59 -8.43 4.32
CA ALA A 51 13.85 -8.44 5.58
C ALA A 51 12.48 -7.72 5.50
N GLY A 52 12.10 -7.23 4.32
CA GLY A 52 10.90 -6.44 4.10
C GLY A 52 11.14 -4.93 4.16
N GLY A 53 10.17 -4.17 3.68
CA GLY A 53 10.22 -2.72 3.53
C GLY A 53 9.37 -2.28 2.36
N PHE A 54 8.87 -1.06 2.44
CA PHE A 54 8.06 -0.45 1.39
C PHE A 54 8.64 0.92 1.08
N GLU A 55 8.94 1.18 -0.19
CA GLU A 55 9.29 2.50 -0.71
C GLU A 55 8.37 2.83 -1.87
N ALA A 56 7.90 4.08 -1.90
CA ALA A 56 7.29 4.66 -3.08
C ALA A 56 8.28 5.63 -3.71
N ARG A 57 8.44 5.53 -5.03
CA ARG A 57 9.33 6.40 -5.80
C ARG A 57 8.59 7.00 -6.97
N LEU A 58 8.86 8.27 -7.28
CA LEU A 58 8.33 8.94 -8.45
C LEU A 58 8.77 8.19 -9.72
N VAL A 59 7.91 8.08 -10.72
CA VAL A 59 8.22 7.40 -11.99
C VAL A 59 9.17 8.24 -12.87
N ASP A 60 9.19 9.56 -12.66
CA ASP A 60 9.99 10.49 -13.46
C ASP A 60 11.48 10.52 -13.01
N GLU A 61 12.31 11.20 -13.81
CA GLU A 61 13.72 10.94 -14.21
C GLU A 61 14.77 10.49 -13.17
N ALA A 62 14.49 10.52 -11.87
CA ALA A 62 15.45 10.12 -10.83
C ALA A 62 14.98 8.96 -9.94
N GLN A 63 13.76 8.42 -10.11
CA GLN A 63 13.17 7.47 -9.16
C GLN A 63 13.30 7.97 -7.70
N THR A 64 13.08 9.27 -7.53
CA THR A 64 13.18 9.96 -6.24
C THR A 64 12.22 9.34 -5.24
N LEU A 65 12.68 9.16 -4.01
CA LEU A 65 11.84 8.67 -2.92
C LEU A 65 10.70 9.66 -2.65
N ASP A 66 9.47 9.16 -2.61
CA ASP A 66 8.31 9.89 -2.12
C ASP A 66 8.15 9.57 -0.63
N ASP A 67 8.65 10.45 0.23
CA ASP A 67 8.68 10.25 1.69
C ASP A 67 7.28 10.15 2.29
N GLU A 68 6.31 10.89 1.75
CA GLU A 68 4.95 10.89 2.25
C GLU A 68 4.27 9.55 2.00
N VAL A 69 4.30 9.07 0.75
CA VAL A 69 3.71 7.78 0.40
C VAL A 69 4.50 6.65 1.06
N THR A 70 5.82 6.74 1.15
CA THR A 70 6.65 5.73 1.82
C THR A 70 6.26 5.56 3.29
N ARG A 71 5.99 6.66 4.00
CA ARG A 71 5.61 6.65 5.42
C ARG A 71 4.14 6.31 5.64
N THR A 72 3.26 6.82 4.79
CA THR A 72 1.81 6.74 4.98
C THR A 72 1.17 5.61 4.18
N ASN A 73 1.86 5.05 3.20
CA ASN A 73 1.33 4.09 2.23
C ASN A 73 0.06 4.57 1.50
N LEU A 74 -0.30 5.85 1.61
CA LEU A 74 -1.52 6.41 1.03
C LEU A 74 -1.27 6.79 -0.42
N VAL A 75 -2.10 6.30 -1.33
CA VAL A 75 -1.98 6.59 -2.77
C VAL A 75 -3.36 6.79 -3.37
N TYR A 76 -3.39 7.34 -4.58
CA TYR A 76 -4.63 7.62 -5.29
C TYR A 76 -4.62 6.92 -6.64
N ILE A 77 -5.77 6.36 -7.03
CA ILE A 77 -5.99 5.85 -8.38
C ILE A 77 -7.34 6.39 -8.85
N ASP A 78 -7.35 7.11 -9.96
CA ASP A 78 -8.56 7.76 -10.50
C ASP A 78 -9.30 8.62 -9.47
N GLY A 79 -8.56 9.28 -8.57
CA GLY A 79 -9.11 10.10 -7.48
C GLY A 79 -9.56 9.32 -6.24
N GLN A 80 -9.55 7.98 -6.27
CA GLN A 80 -9.89 7.15 -5.11
C GLN A 80 -8.68 6.93 -4.22
N ALA A 81 -8.80 7.26 -2.93
CA ALA A 81 -7.79 7.00 -1.92
C ALA A 81 -7.74 5.51 -1.56
N VAL A 82 -6.53 4.94 -1.61
CA VAL A 82 -6.24 3.53 -1.34
C VAL A 82 -4.89 3.40 -0.65
N PHE A 83 -4.59 2.20 -0.15
CA PHE A 83 -3.36 1.94 0.59
C PHE A 83 -2.48 0.93 -0.18
N ALA A 84 -1.21 1.25 -0.34
CA ALA A 84 -0.22 0.40 -1.02
C ALA A 84 0.78 -0.16 0.00
N ASP A 85 1.02 -1.47 0.01
CA ASP A 85 1.94 -2.10 0.97
C ASP A 85 2.77 -3.21 0.35
N GLU A 86 3.77 -3.64 1.10
CA GLU A 86 4.53 -4.84 0.78
C GLU A 86 3.63 -6.10 0.84
N ALA A 87 3.68 -6.87 -0.24
CA ALA A 87 3.09 -8.18 -0.28
C ALA A 87 3.94 -9.18 0.52
N ARG A 88 3.32 -10.13 1.21
CA ARG A 88 4.03 -11.21 1.91
C ARG A 88 4.81 -12.03 0.89
N PHE A 89 6.11 -12.18 1.14
CA PHE A 89 7.09 -12.81 0.25
C PHE A 89 7.48 -11.98 -0.99
N GLY A 90 7.31 -10.66 -0.91
CA GLY A 90 7.83 -9.69 -1.88
C GLY A 90 6.82 -9.21 -2.91
N GLY A 91 7.09 -8.01 -3.47
CA GLY A 91 6.16 -7.29 -4.33
C GLY A 91 5.26 -6.34 -3.55
N SER A 92 4.32 -5.69 -4.23
CA SER A 92 3.39 -4.75 -3.61
C SER A 92 1.93 -5.10 -3.93
N VAL A 93 1.06 -4.76 -2.99
CA VAL A 93 -0.40 -4.82 -3.15
C VAL A 93 -0.98 -3.43 -2.95
N ILE A 94 -2.11 -3.16 -3.59
CA ILE A 94 -2.93 -1.98 -3.32
C ILE A 94 -4.29 -2.47 -2.86
N GLN A 95 -4.70 -2.06 -1.68
CA GLN A 95 -5.90 -2.49 -0.97
C GLN A 95 -6.77 -1.29 -0.59
N PRO A 96 -8.05 -1.52 -0.26
CA PRO A 96 -8.90 -0.51 0.37
C PRO A 96 -8.27 0.08 1.64
N LEU A 97 -8.58 1.33 1.95
CA LEU A 97 -8.07 1.99 3.17
C LEU A 97 -8.50 1.27 4.45
N GLU A 98 -9.68 0.66 4.48
CA GLU A 98 -10.18 -0.13 5.62
C GLU A 98 -9.37 -1.40 5.89
N ASP A 99 -8.62 -1.91 4.90
CA ASP A 99 -7.74 -3.07 5.06
C ASP A 99 -6.33 -2.65 5.55
N ARG A 100 -6.08 -1.35 5.70
CA ARG A 100 -4.79 -0.83 6.15
C ARG A 100 -4.52 -1.30 7.60
N PRO A 101 -3.38 -1.95 7.87
CA PRO A 101 -2.99 -2.25 9.24
C PRO A 101 -2.78 -0.95 10.02
N ASP A 102 -3.18 -0.96 11.29
CA ASP A 102 -3.00 0.16 12.23
C ASP A 102 -1.59 0.78 12.10
N PRO A 103 -1.47 2.09 11.81
CA PRO A 103 -0.18 2.76 11.71
C PRO A 103 0.71 2.60 12.95
N ALA A 104 0.16 2.42 14.15
CA ALA A 104 0.94 2.13 15.37
C ALA A 104 1.68 0.77 15.30
N ARG A 105 1.20 -0.16 14.47
CA ARG A 105 1.79 -1.49 14.29
C ARG A 105 3.05 -1.49 13.41
N LYS A 106 3.27 -0.43 12.61
CA LYS A 106 4.44 -0.30 11.71
C LYS A 106 5.62 0.46 12.35
N LEU A 107 5.43 1.05 13.53
CA LEU A 107 6.55 1.63 14.27
C LEU A 107 7.46 0.49 14.79
N PRO A 108 8.80 0.63 14.68
CA PRO A 108 9.71 -0.22 15.42
C PRO A 108 9.31 -0.24 16.90
N PRO A 109 9.41 -1.38 17.61
CA PRO A 109 8.92 -1.52 18.98
C PRO A 109 9.45 -0.45 19.94
N GLU A 110 10.64 0.10 19.69
CA GLU A 110 11.25 1.20 20.42
C GLU A 110 10.50 2.55 20.32
N ARG A 111 9.72 2.78 19.25
CA ARG A 111 8.97 4.04 19.02
C ARG A 111 7.47 3.93 19.29
N GLN A 112 7.00 2.74 19.68
CA GLN A 112 5.59 2.52 20.04
C GLN A 112 5.21 3.17 21.37
N HIS A 113 6.18 3.43 22.27
CA HIS A 113 5.98 4.09 23.56
C HIS A 113 6.21 5.62 23.54
N GLU A 114 6.56 6.21 22.39
CA GLU A 114 6.88 7.63 22.27
C GLU A 114 5.69 8.51 21.86
N LEU A 115 4.53 7.92 21.54
CA LEU A 115 3.33 8.70 21.27
C LEU A 115 2.77 9.23 22.60
N PRO A 116 2.68 10.56 22.79
CA PRO A 116 2.10 11.10 24.00
C PRO A 116 0.60 10.71 24.08
N PRO A 117 0.07 10.42 25.28
CA PRO A 117 -1.26 9.80 25.46
C PRO A 117 -2.44 10.62 24.92
N ASP A 118 -2.22 11.90 24.65
CA ASP A 118 -3.15 12.86 24.07
C ASP A 118 -3.43 12.58 22.59
N LEU A 119 -2.41 12.18 21.82
CA LEU A 119 -2.55 11.87 20.39
C LEU A 119 -3.24 10.51 20.12
N LEU A 120 -3.27 9.60 21.10
CA LEU A 120 -4.01 8.33 21.01
C LEU A 120 -5.54 8.53 21.14
N ARG A 121 -5.99 9.67 21.67
CA ARG A 121 -7.42 9.97 21.86
C ARG A 121 -8.09 10.63 20.66
N GLU A 122 -7.30 11.08 19.69
CA GLU A 122 -7.76 11.83 18.51
C GLU A 122 -7.73 11.02 17.22
N LEU A 123 -7.36 9.74 17.29
CA LEU A 123 -7.48 8.80 16.17
C LEU A 123 -8.92 8.26 16.12
N PRO A 124 -9.59 8.30 14.94
CA PRO A 124 -10.96 7.82 14.78
C PRO A 124 -11.10 6.29 14.93
#